data_AF-A0A3N9XD36-F1
#
_entry.id   AF-A0A3N9XD36-F1
#
_cell.length_a   1.000
_cell.length_b   1.000
_cell.length_c   1.000
_cell.angle_alpha   90.00
_cell.angle_beta   90.00
_cell.angle_gamma   90.00
#
_symmetry.space_group_name_H-M   'P 1'
#
loop_
_entity.id
_entity.type
_entity.pdbx_description
1 polymer ?
#
loop_
_entity_poly.entity_id
_entity_poly.type
_entity_poly.pdbx_seq_one_letter_code
_entity_poly.pdbx_strand_id
1 'polypeptide(L)'
;MGSRQEPAPEELVAAMVWFEERYGGLFYPVMGSNGMEHGLNGDATGYHSPLGLAFAGVLDGDLTWGLDVLTDGRTAMGPGNWPHRVIDRSMDQRLEKHALLVAVRSWPHRTFTCFTPTGILPVVNSTLLPPPVPETTGPADIWWSDDSTAVQITLSHWPPGQDRWTVRYFARKPQQAAEANPTVYAALEWYETIPADWCALCHEFLPPGLTCTPATKYR
;
A
#
# COMPACT_ATOMS: atom_id res chain seq x y z
N MET A 1 25.53 -18.87 -26.71
CA MET A 1 26.23 -19.16 -25.44
C MET A 1 25.18 -19.34 -24.39
N GLY A 2 24.83 -20.58 -24.04
CA GLY A 2 23.86 -20.86 -22.98
C GLY A 2 24.49 -20.49 -21.65
N SER A 3 23.90 -19.51 -20.94
CA SER A 3 24.25 -19.25 -19.56
C SER A 3 24.03 -20.54 -18.77
N ARG A 4 25.07 -21.00 -18.09
CA ARG A 4 24.96 -22.10 -17.13
C ARG A 4 24.01 -21.61 -16.05
N GLN A 5 22.78 -22.12 -16.01
CA GLN A 5 21.85 -21.82 -14.93
C GLN A 5 22.46 -22.40 -13.65
N GLU A 6 22.91 -21.53 -12.76
CA GLU A 6 23.31 -21.93 -11.42
C GLU A 6 22.05 -22.29 -10.62
N PRO A 7 22.12 -23.33 -9.77
CA PRO A 7 21.00 -23.68 -8.91
C PRO A 7 20.66 -22.50 -8.00
N ALA A 8 19.37 -22.29 -7.73
CA ALA A 8 18.93 -21.25 -6.81
C ALA A 8 19.56 -21.48 -5.41
N PRO A 9 20.02 -20.41 -4.72
CA PRO A 9 20.52 -20.52 -3.36
C PRO A 9 19.53 -21.24 -2.44
N GLU A 10 20.01 -22.09 -1.53
CA GLU A 10 19.14 -22.87 -0.61
C GLU A 10 18.20 -21.98 0.21
N GLU A 11 18.69 -20.82 0.63
CA GLU A 11 17.89 -19.81 1.36
C GLU A 11 16.72 -19.26 0.54
N LEU A 12 16.89 -19.12 -0.78
CA LEU A 12 15.84 -18.66 -1.68
C LEU A 12 14.79 -19.75 -1.88
N VAL A 13 15.22 -20.99 -2.09
CA VAL A 13 14.31 -22.14 -2.20
C VAL A 13 13.49 -22.30 -0.92
N ALA A 14 14.13 -22.23 0.25
CA ALA A 14 13.44 -22.32 1.54
C ALA A 14 12.41 -21.19 1.73
N ALA A 15 12.76 -19.95 1.35
CA ALA A 15 11.84 -18.82 1.42
C ALA A 15 10.63 -18.99 0.49
N MET A 16 10.83 -19.50 -0.73
CA MET A 16 9.75 -19.77 -1.68
C MET A 16 8.81 -20.87 -1.20
N VAL A 17 9.35 -21.97 -0.65
CA VAL A 17 8.54 -23.05 -0.07
C VAL A 17 7.71 -22.51 1.09
N TRP A 18 8.33 -21.79 2.03
CA TRP A 18 7.61 -21.21 3.17
C TRP A 18 6.51 -20.24 2.73
N PHE A 19 6.79 -19.40 1.73
CA PHE A 19 5.82 -18.45 1.19
C PHE A 19 4.63 -19.18 0.57
N GLU A 20 4.88 -20.18 -0.27
CA GLU A 20 3.83 -20.95 -0.94
C GLU A 20 2.99 -21.74 0.08
N GLU A 21 3.62 -22.39 1.06
CA GLU A 21 2.92 -23.12 2.12
C GLU A 21 1.99 -22.22 2.97
N ARG A 22 2.37 -20.95 3.16
CA ARG A 22 1.64 -20.02 4.02
C ARG A 22 0.60 -19.18 3.28
N TYR A 23 0.91 -18.74 2.06
CA TYR A 23 0.09 -17.76 1.33
C TYR A 23 -0.39 -18.25 -0.03
N GLY A 24 0.13 -19.37 -0.54
CA GLY A 24 -0.24 -19.92 -1.84
C GLY A 24 -1.75 -20.13 -1.96
N GLY A 25 -2.32 -19.62 -3.05
CA GLY A 25 -3.75 -19.72 -3.36
C GLY A 25 -4.65 -18.73 -2.61
N LEU A 26 -4.11 -17.82 -1.79
CA LEU A 26 -4.91 -16.75 -1.21
C LEU A 26 -5.31 -15.75 -2.31
N PHE A 27 -6.62 -15.54 -2.47
CA PHE A 27 -7.18 -14.58 -3.42
C PHE A 27 -8.24 -13.69 -2.75
N TYR A 28 -8.18 -12.37 -2.98
CA TYR A 28 -9.23 -11.44 -2.51
C TYR A 28 -9.32 -10.13 -3.33
N PRO A 29 -10.54 -9.62 -3.63
CA PRO A 29 -10.74 -8.38 -4.39
C PRO A 29 -10.90 -7.13 -3.49
N VAL A 30 -9.85 -6.29 -3.39
CA VAL A 30 -9.88 -5.07 -2.55
C VAL A 30 -10.31 -3.81 -3.31
N MET A 31 -9.92 -3.61 -4.57
CA MET A 31 -10.22 -2.38 -5.33
C MET A 31 -10.70 -2.63 -6.77
N GLY A 32 -11.51 -3.67 -7.01
CA GLY A 32 -12.01 -3.95 -8.36
C GLY A 32 -12.49 -5.37 -8.57
N SER A 33 -12.74 -5.73 -9.83
CA SER A 33 -13.05 -7.10 -10.24
C SER A 33 -11.82 -8.00 -10.29
N ASN A 34 -10.64 -7.41 -10.51
CA ASN A 34 -9.37 -8.13 -10.42
C ASN A 34 -8.86 -8.05 -8.98
N GLY A 35 -8.63 -9.22 -8.39
CA GLY A 35 -8.17 -9.34 -7.01
C GLY A 35 -6.66 -9.44 -6.89
N MET A 36 -6.21 -9.53 -5.64
CA MET A 36 -4.84 -9.89 -5.32
C MET A 36 -4.75 -11.40 -5.16
N GLU A 37 -3.82 -12.02 -5.87
CA GLU A 37 -3.49 -13.43 -5.77
C GLU A 37 -2.09 -13.59 -5.19
N HIS A 38 -1.98 -14.47 -4.20
CA HIS A 38 -0.72 -14.83 -3.57
C HIS A 38 -0.36 -16.26 -3.96
N GLY A 39 0.90 -16.43 -4.31
CA GLY A 39 1.45 -17.70 -4.77
C GLY A 39 2.58 -17.45 -5.75
N LEU A 40 3.43 -18.45 -5.94
CA LEU A 40 4.49 -18.36 -6.94
C LEU A 40 3.88 -18.07 -8.33
N ASN A 41 4.32 -16.99 -8.95
CA ASN A 41 3.81 -16.59 -10.25
C ASN A 41 4.55 -17.35 -11.37
N GLY A 42 3.96 -18.46 -11.81
CA GLY A 42 4.53 -19.32 -12.85
C GLY A 42 5.61 -20.26 -12.28
N ASP A 43 6.70 -20.44 -13.01
CA ASP A 43 7.80 -21.30 -12.56
C ASP A 43 8.50 -20.69 -11.33
N ALA A 44 8.89 -21.55 -10.39
CA ALA A 44 9.65 -21.19 -9.18
C ALA A 44 11.06 -20.64 -9.54
N THR A 45 11.10 -19.38 -10.00
CA THR A 45 12.31 -18.69 -10.42
C THR A 45 12.60 -17.52 -9.50
N GLY A 46 13.75 -17.57 -8.84
CA GLY A 46 14.28 -16.45 -8.07
C GLY A 46 15.37 -15.68 -8.82
N TYR A 47 15.68 -14.48 -8.37
CA TYR A 47 16.66 -13.58 -8.97
C TYR A 47 17.27 -12.62 -7.95
N HIS A 48 18.36 -11.98 -8.32
CA HIS A 48 18.96 -10.89 -7.55
C HIS A 48 18.27 -9.57 -7.89
N SER A 49 17.62 -8.97 -6.90
CA SER A 49 17.16 -7.58 -6.95
C SER A 49 18.19 -6.64 -6.31
N PRO A 50 18.08 -5.31 -6.50
CA PRO A 50 18.87 -4.33 -5.74
C PRO A 50 18.73 -4.43 -4.21
N LEU A 51 17.71 -5.13 -3.71
CA LEU A 51 17.41 -5.29 -2.28
C LEU A 51 17.76 -6.68 -1.73
N GLY A 52 18.33 -7.55 -2.56
CA GLY A 52 18.69 -8.92 -2.20
C GLY A 52 18.03 -9.97 -3.10
N LEU A 53 18.15 -11.24 -2.71
CA LEU A 53 17.47 -12.34 -3.39
C LEU A 53 15.95 -12.20 -3.26
N ALA A 54 15.26 -12.39 -4.38
CA ALA A 54 13.83 -12.19 -4.50
C ALA A 54 13.20 -13.20 -5.46
N PHE A 55 11.88 -13.31 -5.40
CA PHE A 55 11.06 -14.07 -6.35
C PHE A 55 9.71 -13.40 -6.55
N ALA A 56 9.07 -13.64 -7.69
CA ALA A 56 7.72 -13.12 -7.97
C ALA A 56 6.68 -14.01 -7.29
N GLY A 57 5.99 -13.48 -6.27
CA GLY A 57 5.04 -14.25 -5.44
C GLY A 57 3.68 -13.59 -5.21
N VAL A 58 3.47 -12.36 -5.68
CA VAL A 58 2.20 -11.65 -5.50
C VAL A 58 1.79 -11.00 -6.81
N LEU A 59 0.61 -11.38 -7.27
CA LEU A 59 -0.09 -10.74 -8.39
C LEU A 59 -1.11 -9.76 -7.82
N ASP A 60 -0.87 -8.47 -8.04
CA ASP A 60 -1.76 -7.39 -7.59
C ASP A 60 -2.63 -6.96 -8.79
N GLY A 61 -3.87 -7.43 -8.88
CA GLY A 61 -4.76 -7.17 -10.03
C GLY A 61 -5.00 -5.68 -10.32
N ASP A 62 -5.24 -5.35 -11.60
CA ASP A 62 -5.42 -3.99 -12.20
C ASP A 62 -4.30 -2.96 -11.99
N LEU A 63 -3.47 -3.10 -10.95
CA LEU A 63 -2.17 -2.45 -10.83
C LEU A 63 -1.18 -3.32 -11.61
N THR A 64 -0.73 -2.88 -12.79
CA THR A 64 0.05 -3.66 -13.76
C THR A 64 1.41 -4.22 -13.29
N TRP A 65 1.71 -4.23 -11.99
CA TRP A 65 3.03 -4.52 -11.43
C TRP A 65 2.91 -5.56 -10.32
N GLY A 66 3.44 -6.75 -10.56
CA GLY A 66 3.65 -7.75 -9.50
C GLY A 66 4.62 -7.24 -8.44
N LEU A 67 4.55 -7.84 -7.25
CA LEU A 67 5.49 -7.57 -6.17
C LEU A 67 6.51 -8.69 -6.06
N ASP A 68 7.73 -8.28 -5.78
CA ASP A 68 8.83 -9.15 -5.44
C ASP A 68 8.75 -9.49 -3.96
N VAL A 69 8.90 -10.77 -3.63
CA VAL A 69 9.03 -11.24 -2.25
C VAL A 69 10.53 -11.48 -1.99
N LEU A 70 11.08 -10.77 -1.00
CA LEU A 70 12.46 -10.95 -0.57
C LEU A 70 12.58 -12.20 0.31
N THR A 71 13.79 -12.76 0.42
CA THR A 71 14.02 -13.97 1.25
C THR A 71 13.71 -13.77 2.74
N ASP A 72 13.64 -12.53 3.22
CA ASP A 72 13.23 -12.19 4.59
C ASP A 72 11.73 -11.90 4.74
N GLY A 73 10.93 -12.13 3.69
CA GLY A 73 9.47 -12.02 3.69
C GLY A 73 8.93 -10.60 3.49
N ARG A 74 9.80 -9.59 3.33
CA ARG A 74 9.41 -8.25 2.87
C ARG A 74 8.92 -8.29 1.43
N THR A 75 8.07 -7.34 1.05
CA THR A 75 7.71 -7.13 -0.37
C THR A 75 8.39 -5.90 -0.91
N ALA A 76 8.75 -5.94 -2.19
CA ALA A 76 9.37 -4.84 -2.87
C ALA A 76 8.81 -4.67 -4.28
N MET A 77 8.93 -3.46 -4.82
CA MET A 77 8.64 -3.19 -6.23
C MET A 77 9.43 -1.99 -6.75
N GLY A 78 9.59 -1.93 -8.07
CA GLY A 78 10.19 -0.82 -8.80
C GLY A 78 9.58 -0.71 -10.20
N PRO A 79 8.36 -0.17 -10.33
CA PRO A 79 7.65 -0.14 -11.61
C PRO A 79 8.36 0.79 -12.61
N GLY A 80 8.67 0.24 -13.80
CA GLY A 80 9.29 0.97 -14.90
C GLY A 80 10.65 1.57 -14.53
N ASN A 81 10.70 2.91 -14.47
CA ASN A 81 11.92 3.67 -14.20
C ASN A 81 12.04 4.16 -12.75
N TRP A 82 11.18 3.68 -11.84
CA TRP A 82 11.23 4.11 -10.44
C TRP A 82 12.24 3.28 -9.64
N PRO A 83 12.89 3.86 -8.62
CA PRO A 83 13.76 3.12 -7.73
C PRO A 83 13.05 1.92 -7.11
N HIS A 84 13.74 0.78 -7.04
CA HIS A 84 13.23 -0.41 -6.36
C HIS A 84 13.17 -0.14 -4.85
N ARG A 85 12.01 -0.37 -4.21
CA ARG A 85 11.81 -0.13 -2.79
C ARG A 85 11.03 -1.24 -2.11
N VAL A 86 11.32 -1.42 -0.82
CA VAL A 86 10.46 -2.20 0.08
C VAL A 86 9.15 -1.44 0.26
N ILE A 87 8.03 -2.12 0.04
CA ILE A 87 6.67 -1.58 0.18
C ILE A 87 6.04 -2.09 1.48
N ASP A 88 6.12 -3.40 1.72
CA ASP A 88 5.63 -4.03 2.94
C ASP A 88 6.80 -4.61 3.75
N ARG A 89 6.75 -4.43 5.07
CA ARG A 89 7.78 -5.02 5.96
C ARG A 89 7.61 -6.53 6.13
N SER A 90 6.43 -7.05 5.79
CA SER A 90 6.13 -8.47 5.73
C SER A 90 4.83 -8.71 4.98
N MET A 91 4.63 -9.94 4.50
CA MET A 91 3.35 -10.40 3.97
C MET A 91 2.21 -10.32 4.98
N ASP A 92 2.46 -10.64 6.25
CA ASP A 92 1.44 -10.51 7.30
C ASP A 92 0.98 -9.05 7.44
N GLN A 93 1.91 -8.09 7.49
CA GLN A 93 1.55 -6.66 7.55
C GLN A 93 0.75 -6.21 6.32
N ARG A 94 1.07 -6.75 5.13
CA ARG A 94 0.30 -6.50 3.90
C ARG A 94 -1.15 -6.99 4.03
N LEU A 95 -1.35 -8.19 4.57
CA LEU A 95 -2.69 -8.73 4.76
C LEU A 95 -3.49 -7.89 5.77
N GLU A 96 -2.86 -7.48 6.87
CA GLU A 96 -3.47 -6.65 7.90
C GLU A 96 -3.90 -5.28 7.33
N LYS A 97 -3.03 -4.58 6.58
CA LYS A 97 -3.40 -3.28 5.99
C LYS A 97 -4.56 -3.40 5.00
N HIS A 98 -4.64 -4.50 4.25
CA HIS A 98 -5.75 -4.73 3.34
C HIS A 98 -7.03 -5.08 4.06
N ALA A 99 -6.96 -5.88 5.13
CA ALA A 99 -8.11 -6.16 5.98
C ALA A 99 -8.68 -4.86 6.58
N LEU A 100 -7.81 -3.98 7.09
CA LEU A 100 -8.24 -2.67 7.60
C LEU A 100 -8.84 -1.79 6.48
N LEU A 101 -8.20 -1.73 5.31
CA LEU A 101 -8.75 -0.99 4.17
C LEU A 101 -10.13 -1.52 3.78
N VAL A 102 -10.34 -2.84 3.73
CA VAL A 102 -11.66 -3.45 3.46
C VAL A 102 -12.69 -3.06 4.52
N ALA A 103 -12.29 -2.96 5.79
CA ALA A 103 -13.19 -2.58 6.88
C ALA A 103 -13.64 -1.11 6.79
N VAL A 104 -12.79 -0.20 6.29
CA VAL A 104 -13.06 1.25 6.26
C VAL A 104 -13.39 1.79 4.87
N ARG A 105 -13.15 1.06 3.78
CA ARG A 105 -13.30 1.57 2.39
C ARG A 105 -14.71 2.04 2.06
N SER A 106 -15.73 1.53 2.76
CA SER A 106 -17.13 1.93 2.56
C SER A 106 -17.52 3.16 3.38
N TRP A 107 -16.64 3.67 4.24
CA TRP A 107 -16.91 4.85 5.04
C TRP A 107 -16.74 6.12 4.19
N PRO A 108 -17.51 7.19 4.47
CA PRO A 108 -17.21 8.52 3.97
C PRO A 108 -15.74 8.90 4.18
N HIS A 109 -15.11 9.50 3.18
CA HIS A 109 -13.69 9.84 3.28
C HIS A 109 -13.27 11.04 2.46
N ARG A 110 -12.16 11.66 2.84
CA ARG A 110 -11.44 12.67 2.06
C ARG A 110 -10.06 12.18 1.69
N THR A 111 -9.63 12.54 0.49
CA THR A 111 -8.33 12.15 -0.05
C THR A 111 -7.48 13.40 -0.28
N PHE A 112 -6.20 13.31 0.05
CA PHE A 112 -5.21 14.35 -0.16
C PHE A 112 -3.99 13.75 -0.84
N THR A 113 -3.23 14.58 -1.53
CA THR A 113 -1.88 14.27 -1.99
C THR A 113 -0.89 15.00 -1.09
N CYS A 114 0.10 14.28 -0.58
CA CYS A 114 1.21 14.81 0.21
C CYS A 114 2.53 14.48 -0.49
N PHE A 115 3.48 15.42 -0.50
CA PHE A 115 4.76 15.25 -1.18
C PHE A 115 5.93 15.23 -0.20
N THR A 116 6.86 14.29 -0.39
CA THR A 116 8.12 14.23 0.37
C THR A 116 9.31 14.09 -0.59
N PRO A 117 10.54 14.41 -0.15
CA PRO A 117 11.73 14.02 -0.89
C PRO A 117 11.82 12.50 -1.04
N THR A 118 12.41 12.03 -2.13
CA THR A 118 12.60 10.59 -2.42
C THR A 118 13.22 9.83 -1.24
N GLY A 119 12.51 8.80 -0.77
CA GLY A 119 12.97 7.89 0.27
C GLY A 119 12.74 8.41 1.69
N ILE A 120 12.10 9.57 1.84
CA ILE A 120 11.79 10.17 3.14
C ILE A 120 10.34 9.90 3.48
N LEU A 121 10.12 9.20 4.60
CA LEU A 121 8.79 9.00 5.15
C LEU A 121 8.18 10.33 5.63
N PRO A 122 6.86 10.53 5.48
CA PRO A 122 6.19 11.69 6.03
C PRO A 122 6.33 11.71 7.56
N VAL A 123 6.85 12.80 8.11
CA VAL A 123 6.79 13.10 9.55
C VAL A 123 5.35 13.52 9.89
N VAL A 124 4.70 12.74 10.75
CA VAL A 124 3.29 12.92 11.08
C VAL A 124 3.14 13.23 12.56
N ASN A 125 2.47 14.33 12.89
CA ASN A 125 2.07 14.61 14.27
C ASN A 125 0.90 13.68 14.68
N SER A 126 1.27 12.49 15.13
CA SER A 126 0.32 11.42 15.48
C SER A 126 -0.60 11.78 16.66
N THR A 127 -0.31 12.83 17.43
CA THR A 127 -1.18 13.28 18.54
C THR A 127 -2.51 13.86 18.07
N LEU A 128 -2.59 14.24 16.79
CA LEU A 128 -3.79 14.78 16.16
C LEU A 128 -4.61 13.71 15.43
N LEU A 129 -4.13 12.47 15.40
CA LEU A 129 -4.74 11.34 14.71
C LEU A 129 -5.28 10.33 15.73
N PRO A 130 -6.13 9.37 15.31
CA PRO A 130 -6.46 8.21 16.12
C PRO A 130 -5.20 7.44 16.57
N PRO A 131 -5.31 6.46 17.48
CA PRO A 131 -4.17 5.62 17.84
C PRO A 131 -3.53 4.96 16.60
N PRO A 132 -2.19 4.84 16.55
CA PRO A 132 -1.51 4.13 15.47
C PRO A 132 -1.91 2.65 15.47
N VAL A 133 -1.88 2.03 14.28
CA VAL A 133 -2.10 0.59 14.10
C VAL A 133 -0.80 -0.06 13.64
N PRO A 134 0.05 -0.54 14.57
CA PRO A 134 1.38 -1.03 14.23
C PRO A 134 1.36 -2.20 13.25
N GLU A 135 0.37 -3.09 13.33
CA GLU A 135 0.27 -4.34 12.57
C GLU A 135 0.07 -4.07 11.08
N THR A 136 -0.69 -3.03 10.73
CA THR A 136 -0.97 -2.60 9.36
C THR A 136 0.08 -1.62 8.82
N THR A 137 0.88 -1.02 9.70
CA THR A 137 1.88 0.00 9.32
C THR A 137 3.17 -0.61 8.81
N GLY A 138 3.61 -0.16 7.64
CA GLY A 138 4.85 -0.56 6.97
C GLY A 138 5.53 0.60 6.24
N PRO A 139 6.60 0.32 5.47
CA PRO A 139 7.43 1.35 4.84
C PRO A 139 6.69 2.23 3.82
N ALA A 140 5.68 1.70 3.14
CA ALA A 140 4.91 2.42 2.14
C ALA A 140 3.43 2.62 2.50
N ASP A 141 3.00 2.22 3.70
CA ASP A 141 1.62 2.40 4.14
C ASP A 141 1.54 2.56 5.66
N ILE A 142 1.04 3.69 6.15
CA ILE A 142 1.02 4.06 7.56
C ILE A 142 -0.43 4.30 7.99
N TRP A 143 -0.81 3.71 9.12
CA TRP A 143 -2.20 3.67 9.56
C TRP A 143 -2.40 4.12 11.00
N TRP A 144 -3.49 4.86 11.19
CA TRP A 144 -4.09 5.19 12.48
C TRP A 144 -5.58 4.85 12.43
N SER A 145 -6.14 4.29 13.49
CA SER A 145 -7.57 3.94 13.51
C SER A 145 -8.13 3.87 14.93
N ASP A 146 -9.39 4.25 15.04
CA ASP A 146 -10.27 3.94 16.17
C ASP A 146 -11.63 3.44 15.67
N ASP A 147 -12.61 3.35 16.56
CA ASP A 147 -13.96 2.86 16.24
C ASP A 147 -14.72 3.75 15.25
N SER A 148 -14.33 5.00 15.06
CA SER A 148 -15.07 6.05 14.35
C SER A 148 -14.34 6.62 13.13
N THR A 149 -13.01 6.60 13.16
CA THR A 149 -12.13 7.29 12.24
C THR A 149 -10.93 6.42 11.90
N ALA A 150 -10.47 6.46 10.66
CA ALA A 150 -9.21 5.88 10.24
C ALA A 150 -8.45 6.83 9.33
N VAL A 151 -7.13 6.85 9.43
CA VAL A 151 -6.25 7.65 8.58
C VAL A 151 -5.21 6.73 7.97
N GLN A 152 -5.10 6.77 6.65
CA GLN A 152 -4.11 6.05 5.88
C GLN A 152 -3.18 7.06 5.19
N ILE A 153 -1.88 6.80 5.22
CA ILE A 153 -0.89 7.50 4.39
C ILE A 153 -0.11 6.44 3.61
N THR A 154 -0.42 6.30 2.33
CA THR A 154 0.16 5.27 1.45
C THR A 154 0.99 5.90 0.34
N LEU A 155 2.18 5.36 0.09
CA LEU A 155 3.00 5.75 -1.04
C LEU A 155 2.29 5.31 -2.33
N SER A 156 2.10 6.25 -3.25
CA SER A 156 1.39 6.00 -4.51
C SER A 156 2.30 6.03 -5.71
N HIS A 157 3.26 6.97 -5.73
CA HIS A 157 4.23 7.14 -6.81
C HIS A 157 5.55 7.60 -6.20
N TRP A 158 6.68 7.15 -6.73
CA TRP A 158 8.02 7.58 -6.25
C TRP A 158 9.01 7.77 -7.41
N PRO A 159 8.70 8.68 -8.36
CA PRO A 159 9.68 9.05 -9.36
C PRO A 159 10.97 9.60 -8.71
N PRO A 160 12.10 9.57 -9.42
CA PRO A 160 13.32 10.21 -8.94
C PRO A 160 13.08 11.68 -8.58
N GLY A 161 13.45 12.07 -7.36
CA GLY A 161 13.40 13.44 -6.86
C GLY A 161 12.22 13.74 -5.92
N GLN A 162 11.08 13.07 -6.05
CA GLN A 162 9.90 13.35 -5.22
C GLN A 162 9.02 12.11 -5.03
N ASP A 163 8.65 11.83 -3.79
CA ASP A 163 7.64 10.83 -3.45
C ASP A 163 6.26 11.49 -3.34
N ARG A 164 5.25 10.78 -3.85
CA ARG A 164 3.85 11.16 -3.79
C ARG A 164 3.09 10.17 -2.91
N TRP A 165 2.57 10.68 -1.80
CA TRP A 165 1.75 9.95 -0.85
C TRP A 165 0.28 10.31 -1.04
N THR A 166 -0.57 9.29 -0.98
CA THR A 166 -2.02 9.45 -0.87
C THR A 166 -2.39 9.38 0.60
N VAL A 167 -3.01 10.45 1.10
CA VAL A 167 -3.57 10.50 2.46
C VAL A 167 -5.06 10.29 2.35
N ARG A 168 -5.63 9.35 3.10
CA ARG A 168 -7.07 9.13 3.18
C ARG A 168 -7.52 9.28 4.62
N TYR A 169 -8.49 10.15 4.85
CA TYR A 169 -9.17 10.30 6.13
C TYR A 169 -10.57 9.71 5.99
N PHE A 170 -10.81 8.58 6.65
CA PHE A 170 -12.09 7.88 6.70
C PHE A 170 -12.81 8.21 8.00
N ALA A 171 -14.13 8.41 7.94
CA ALA A 171 -14.96 8.54 9.13
C ALA A 171 -16.32 7.90 8.91
N ARG A 172 -16.89 7.28 9.95
CA ARG A 172 -18.22 6.65 9.87
C ARG A 172 -19.33 7.62 9.48
N LYS A 173 -19.20 8.91 9.85
CA LYS A 173 -20.18 9.95 9.55
C LYS A 173 -19.64 10.92 8.49
N PRO A 174 -20.43 11.28 7.47
CA PRO A 174 -20.01 12.24 6.45
C PRO A 174 -19.56 13.60 7.00
N GLN A 175 -20.19 14.06 8.09
CA GLN A 175 -19.85 15.33 8.74
C GLN A 175 -18.43 15.31 9.32
N GLN A 176 -18.04 14.21 9.97
CA GLN A 176 -16.68 14.06 10.51
C GLN A 176 -15.65 14.00 9.39
N ALA A 177 -15.93 13.28 8.30
CA ALA A 177 -15.06 13.28 7.12
C ALA A 177 -14.93 14.68 6.50
N ALA A 178 -15.98 15.51 6.57
CA ALA A 178 -15.94 16.88 6.07
C ALA A 178 -15.03 17.81 6.88
N GLU A 179 -14.73 17.45 8.13
CA GLU A 179 -13.86 18.18 9.05
C GLU A 179 -12.38 17.75 8.94
N ALA A 180 -12.03 16.88 7.99
CA ALA A 180 -10.68 16.31 7.88
C ALA A 180 -9.57 17.33 7.58
N ASN A 181 -9.86 18.41 6.86
CA ASN A 181 -8.85 19.37 6.38
C ASN A 181 -7.96 19.93 7.51
N PRO A 182 -8.48 20.56 8.57
CA PRO A 182 -7.65 21.08 9.66
C PRO A 182 -6.80 19.99 10.31
N THR A 183 -7.35 18.80 10.55
CA THR A 183 -6.61 17.68 11.15
C THR A 183 -5.47 17.21 10.27
N VAL A 184 -5.73 16.97 8.98
CA VAL A 184 -4.72 16.46 8.03
C VAL A 184 -3.62 17.49 7.80
N TYR A 185 -3.96 18.76 7.61
CA TYR A 185 -2.95 19.81 7.41
C TYR A 185 -2.10 20.04 8.66
N ALA A 186 -2.69 20.01 9.85
CA ALA A 186 -1.92 20.13 11.09
C ALA A 186 -1.06 18.88 11.35
N ALA A 187 -1.54 17.68 11.00
CA ALA A 187 -0.77 16.45 11.14
C ALA A 187 0.45 16.37 10.20
N LEU A 188 0.37 17.02 9.04
CA LEU A 188 1.38 17.03 7.97
C LEU A 188 1.94 18.43 7.70
N GLU A 189 2.01 19.29 8.73
CA GLU A 189 2.33 20.73 8.60
C GLU A 189 3.62 21.04 7.83
N TRP A 190 4.56 20.09 7.81
CA TRP A 190 5.88 20.22 7.19
C TRP A 190 5.90 19.93 5.68
N TYR A 191 4.80 19.43 5.13
CA TYR A 191 4.73 18.97 3.75
C TYR A 191 3.65 19.67 2.96
N GLU A 192 3.95 19.93 1.69
CA GLU A 192 2.92 20.34 0.74
C GLU A 192 1.86 19.23 0.68
N THR A 193 0.66 19.57 1.16
CA THR A 193 -0.50 18.71 1.18
C THR A 193 -1.64 19.45 0.49
N ILE A 194 -2.28 18.80 -0.49
CA ILE A 194 -3.38 19.37 -1.26
C ILE A 194 -4.54 18.38 -1.34
N PRO A 195 -5.81 18.85 -1.40
CA PRO A 195 -6.93 17.96 -1.64
C PRO A 195 -6.77 17.25 -2.98
N ALA A 196 -7.04 15.95 -3.02
CA ALA A 196 -7.08 15.22 -4.29
C ALA A 196 -8.39 15.52 -5.02
N ASP A 197 -8.31 15.64 -6.33
CA ASP A 197 -9.45 15.82 -7.25
C ASP A 197 -10.02 14.48 -7.77
N TRP A 198 -9.34 13.38 -7.46
CA TRP A 198 -9.72 12.02 -7.83
C TRP A 198 -9.63 11.08 -6.63
N CYS A 199 -10.69 10.30 -6.40
CA CYS A 199 -10.65 9.20 -5.45
C CYS A 199 -10.24 7.91 -6.16
N ALA A 200 -8.98 7.52 -5.99
CA ALA A 200 -8.46 6.25 -6.52
C ALA A 200 -9.15 5.01 -5.91
N LEU A 201 -9.75 5.13 -4.72
CA LEU A 201 -10.44 4.02 -4.07
C LEU A 201 -11.85 3.77 -4.64
N CYS A 202 -12.57 4.84 -4.99
CA CYS A 202 -13.93 4.76 -5.52
C CYS A 202 -14.02 4.93 -7.03
N HIS A 203 -12.89 5.24 -7.69
CA HIS A 203 -12.80 5.55 -9.11
C HIS A 203 -13.75 6.69 -9.53
N GLU A 204 -13.79 7.75 -8.73
CA GLU A 204 -14.66 8.91 -8.97
C GLU A 204 -13.90 10.24 -8.87
N PHE A 205 -14.27 11.16 -9.75
CA PHE A 205 -13.84 12.56 -9.64
C PHE A 205 -14.55 13.22 -8.46
N LEU A 206 -13.79 13.92 -7.64
CA LEU A 206 -14.29 14.66 -6.48
C LEU A 206 -13.75 16.08 -6.55
N PRO A 207 -14.62 17.09 -6.73
CA PRO A 207 -14.20 18.48 -6.58
C PRO A 207 -13.40 18.70 -5.29
N PRO A 208 -12.32 19.50 -5.32
CA PRO A 208 -11.47 19.73 -4.17
C PRO A 208 -12.25 20.10 -2.91
N GLY A 209 -11.98 19.39 -1.82
CA GLY A 209 -12.65 19.64 -0.53
C GLY A 209 -14.02 18.98 -0.39
N LEU A 210 -14.49 18.17 -1.34
CA LEU A 210 -15.68 17.34 -1.15
C LEU A 210 -15.33 15.99 -0.50
N THR A 211 -16.29 15.51 0.29
CA THR A 211 -16.22 14.19 0.90
C THR A 211 -16.69 13.15 -0.12
N CYS A 212 -15.86 12.14 -0.36
CA CYS A 212 -16.28 10.94 -1.05
C CYS A 212 -17.26 10.19 -0.15
N THR A 213 -18.43 9.87 -0.67
CA THR A 213 -19.39 8.99 -0.01
C THR A 213 -19.52 7.77 -0.91
N PRO A 214 -18.84 6.67 -0.60
CA PRO A 214 -18.91 5.46 -1.41
C PRO A 214 -20.38 5.11 -1.62
N ALA A 215 -20.87 5.24 -2.86
CA ALA A 215 -22.08 4.54 -3.25
C ALA A 215 -21.81 3.05 -2.99
N THR A 216 -22.83 2.27 -2.67
CA THR A 216 -22.76 0.81 -2.43
C THR A 216 -22.37 0.01 -3.69
N LYS A 217 -21.34 0.44 -4.43
CA LYS A 217 -20.86 -0.10 -5.70
C LYS A 217 -19.97 -1.33 -5.54
N TYR A 218 -19.53 -1.64 -4.32
CA TYR A 218 -18.61 -2.76 -4.02
C TYR A 218 -19.18 -3.76 -2.99
N ARG A 219 -20.51 -3.95 -2.97
CA ARG A 219 -21.16 -5.05 -2.24
C ARG A 219 -21.31 -6.26 -3.15
#